data_AF-A0A3A8JZ67-F1
#
_entry.id   AF-A0A3A8JZ67-F1
#
_cell.length_a   1.000
_cell.length_b   1.000
_cell.length_c   1.000
_cell.angle_alpha   90.00
_cell.angle_beta   90.00
_cell.angle_gamma   90.00
#
_symmetry.space_group_name_H-M   'P 1'
#
loop_
_entity.id
_entity.type
_entity.pdbx_description
1 polymer ?
#
loop_
_entity_poly.entity_id
_entity_poly.type
_entity_poly.pdbx_seq_one_letter_code
_entity_poly.pdbx_strand_id
1 'polypeptide(L)'
;AAEVDYRDPRQLPPLYDFVHINGVARAPEGLLLSFGFVASGATRRFQSLLGLPGRILKGVGLDTPLARPSRMFAMRFLGARYSSSTWLGVLLPENGPARIVARQDGVKIPNHNLNWDEDALVFNDTHSSQLVRQAVDGSGRRQVRVPGKPAFARGLAPLGGQRFIVGSQCPAALHEVDLHAGRSELLCELSDNLHECVYAIHAVPDTFGEPPEQLWSSAAPPLAVAVDAGPRAVAMGN
;
A
#
# COMPACT_ATOMS: atom_id res chain seq x y z
N ALA A 1 15.60 -14.03 -25.46
CA ALA A 1 15.31 -14.35 -24.05
C ALA A 1 13.84 -14.73 -23.97
N ALA A 2 13.47 -15.74 -23.18
CA ALA A 2 12.05 -16.09 -23.01
C ALA A 2 11.31 -14.88 -22.41
N GLU A 3 10.19 -14.52 -23.03
CA GLU A 3 9.32 -13.42 -22.60
C GLU A 3 8.72 -13.81 -21.24
N VAL A 4 9.06 -13.06 -20.19
CA VAL A 4 8.59 -13.33 -18.83
C VAL A 4 7.15 -12.82 -18.72
N ASP A 5 6.19 -13.71 -18.46
CA ASP A 5 4.82 -13.29 -18.19
C ASP A 5 4.71 -12.74 -16.76
N TYR A 6 4.74 -11.41 -16.63
CA TYR A 6 4.64 -10.73 -15.35
C TYR A 6 3.28 -10.90 -14.64
N ARG A 7 2.29 -11.49 -15.30
CA ARG A 7 0.98 -11.82 -14.71
C ARG A 7 0.99 -13.20 -14.05
N ASP A 8 1.95 -14.06 -14.38
CA ASP A 8 2.08 -15.39 -13.75
C ASP A 8 3.01 -15.30 -12.52
N PRO A 9 2.47 -15.30 -11.29
CA PRO A 9 3.27 -15.17 -10.08
C PRO A 9 4.25 -16.34 -9.86
N ARG A 10 4.13 -17.44 -10.63
CA ARG A 10 5.04 -18.58 -10.58
C ARG A 10 6.33 -18.35 -11.39
N GLN A 11 6.29 -17.43 -12.35
CA GLN A 11 7.41 -17.12 -13.24
C GLN A 11 8.22 -15.92 -12.76
N LEU A 12 7.65 -15.12 -11.84
CA LEU A 12 8.34 -14.02 -11.22
C LEU A 12 9.45 -14.55 -10.29
N PRO A 13 10.69 -14.04 -10.39
CA PRO A 13 11.71 -14.34 -9.40
C PRO A 13 11.18 -13.92 -8.01
N PRO A 14 11.55 -14.61 -6.92
CA PRO A 14 11.15 -14.27 -5.55
C PRO A 14 11.85 -12.99 -5.03
N LEU A 15 12.13 -12.05 -5.91
CA LEU A 15 12.45 -10.66 -5.61
C LEU A 15 11.12 -9.96 -5.35
N TYR A 16 10.56 -10.19 -4.16
CA TYR A 16 9.50 -9.33 -3.67
C TYR A 16 10.13 -7.98 -3.36
N ASP A 17 9.95 -7.02 -4.24
CA ASP A 17 10.21 -5.63 -3.93
C ASP A 17 9.46 -5.31 -2.62
N PHE A 18 10.21 -4.85 -1.61
CA PHE A 18 9.70 -4.56 -0.27
C PHE A 18 8.68 -3.41 -0.23
N VAL A 19 8.22 -2.97 -1.39
CA VAL A 19 7.35 -1.83 -1.57
C VAL A 19 6.05 -2.38 -2.12
N HIS A 20 5.13 -2.68 -1.20
CA HIS A 20 3.80 -3.15 -1.57
C HIS A 20 2.87 -1.95 -1.76
N ILE A 21 2.32 -1.81 -2.97
CA ILE A 21 1.25 -0.87 -3.25
C ILE A 21 -0.06 -1.48 -2.74
N ASN A 22 -0.62 -0.86 -1.71
CA ASN A 22 -1.90 -1.26 -1.13
C ASN A 22 -3.10 -0.68 -1.88
N GLY A 23 -2.92 0.46 -2.53
CA GLY A 23 -4.00 1.18 -3.17
C GLY A 23 -3.48 2.18 -4.18
N VAL A 24 -4.29 2.39 -5.21
CA VAL A 24 -4.09 3.40 -6.26
C VAL A 24 -5.39 4.17 -6.41
N ALA A 25 -5.30 5.49 -6.43
CA ALA A 25 -6.43 6.38 -6.68
C ALA A 25 -6.03 7.47 -7.69
N ARG A 26 -7.03 8.09 -8.32
CA ARG A 26 -6.81 9.32 -9.10
C ARG A 26 -6.65 10.51 -8.14
N ALA A 27 -5.81 11.46 -8.56
CA ALA A 27 -5.68 12.79 -7.98
C ALA A 27 -5.74 13.83 -9.12
N PRO A 28 -5.98 15.12 -8.83
CA PRO A 28 -6.06 16.16 -9.87
C PRO A 28 -4.81 16.24 -10.75
N GLU A 29 -3.64 16.00 -10.18
CA GLU A 29 -2.34 16.10 -10.86
C GLU A 29 -1.81 14.74 -11.37
N GLY A 30 -2.50 13.62 -11.12
CA GLY A 30 -2.01 12.28 -11.52
C GLY A 30 -2.55 11.12 -10.69
N LEU A 31 -1.64 10.26 -10.23
CA LEU A 31 -1.97 9.05 -9.44
C LEU A 31 -1.50 9.19 -8.00
N LEU A 32 -2.34 8.73 -7.09
CA LEU A 32 -2.06 8.65 -5.66
C LEU A 32 -1.84 7.19 -5.28
N LEU A 33 -0.68 6.89 -4.69
CA LEU A 33 -0.22 5.56 -4.36
C LEU A 33 -0.12 5.41 -2.84
N SER A 34 -0.73 4.35 -2.30
CA SER A 34 -0.60 3.96 -0.91
C SER A 34 0.44 2.86 -0.78
N PHE A 35 1.57 3.14 -0.16
CA PHE A 35 2.60 2.16 0.13
C PHE A 35 2.47 1.65 1.55
N GLY A 36 2.05 0.39 1.66
CA GLY A 36 1.72 -0.22 2.94
C GLY A 36 2.90 -0.50 3.84
N PHE A 37 4.03 -0.82 3.22
CA PHE A 37 5.25 -1.19 3.92
C PHE A 37 6.41 -0.50 3.24
N VAL A 38 7.04 0.42 3.95
CA VAL A 38 8.34 0.97 3.58
C VAL A 38 9.28 0.70 4.73
N ALA A 39 10.28 -0.15 4.47
CA ALA A 39 11.27 -0.51 5.48
C ALA A 39 12.01 0.76 5.97
N SER A 40 11.93 1.01 7.28
CA SER A 40 12.63 2.12 7.93
C SER A 40 14.15 1.99 7.76
N GLY A 41 14.88 3.10 7.89
CA GLY A 41 16.35 3.09 7.80
C GLY A 41 17.01 2.10 8.76
N ALA A 42 16.47 1.95 9.98
CA ALA A 42 16.90 0.96 10.96
C ALA A 42 16.63 -0.48 10.49
N THR A 43 15.46 -0.74 9.88
CA THR A 43 15.12 -2.04 9.29
C THR A 43 16.07 -2.38 8.14
N ARG A 44 16.40 -1.42 7.28
CA ARG A 44 17.40 -1.61 6.20
C ARG A 44 18.79 -1.90 6.76
N ARG A 45 19.22 -1.19 7.81
CA ARG A 45 20.51 -1.43 8.50
C ARG A 45 20.55 -2.82 9.14
N PHE A 46 19.53 -3.21 9.89
CA PHE A 46 19.42 -4.54 10.50
C PHE A 46 19.41 -5.65 9.45
N GLN A 47 18.70 -5.46 8.34
CA GLN A 47 18.69 -6.42 7.24
C GLN A 47 20.03 -6.49 6.50
N SER A 48 20.76 -5.37 6.36
CA SER A 48 22.10 -5.38 5.78
C SER A 48 23.08 -6.20 6.63
N LEU A 49 22.92 -6.18 7.95
CA LEU A 49 23.67 -7.01 8.89
C LEU A 49 23.33 -8.50 8.76
N LEU A 50 22.06 -8.84 8.52
CA LEU A 50 21.65 -10.22 8.26
C LEU A 50 22.06 -10.74 6.86
N GLY A 51 22.35 -9.84 5.91
CA GLY A 51 22.82 -10.18 4.56
C GLY A 51 24.34 -10.36 4.44
N LEU A 52 25.10 -10.02 5.49
CA LEU A 52 26.56 -10.11 5.54
C LEU A 52 27.12 -11.55 5.43
N PRO A 53 26.54 -12.58 6.09
CA PRO A 53 27.06 -13.95 5.99
C PRO A 53 27.02 -14.48 4.55
N GLY A 54 25.97 -14.14 3.79
CA GLY A 54 25.81 -14.58 2.41
C GLY A 54 26.82 -13.96 1.44
N ARG A 55 27.26 -12.71 1.66
CA ARG A 55 28.30 -12.07 0.84
C ARG A 55 29.69 -12.65 1.11
N ILE A 56 29.99 -12.94 2.37
CA ILE A 56 31.26 -13.55 2.76
C ILE A 56 31.32 -14.99 2.21
N LEU A 57 30.25 -15.79 2.36
CA LEU A 57 30.20 -17.16 1.85
C LEU A 57 30.24 -17.23 0.31
N LYS A 58 29.60 -16.28 -0.39
CA LYS A 58 29.67 -16.17 -1.86
C LYS A 58 31.08 -15.78 -2.35
N GLY A 59 31.84 -15.05 -1.54
CA GLY A 59 33.26 -14.73 -1.80
C GLY A 59 34.21 -15.92 -1.62
N VAL A 60 33.77 -16.99 -0.94
CA VAL A 60 34.57 -18.21 -0.68
C VAL A 60 34.16 -19.36 -1.63
N GLY A 61 33.31 -19.09 -2.64
CA GLY A 61 32.91 -20.09 -3.63
C GLY A 61 32.00 -21.19 -3.10
N LEU A 62 31.49 -21.04 -1.87
CA LEU A 62 30.47 -21.92 -1.32
C LEU A 62 29.11 -21.40 -1.77
N ASP A 63 28.53 -22.07 -2.77
CA ASP A 63 27.14 -21.87 -3.16
C ASP A 63 26.26 -22.15 -1.95
N THR A 64 25.79 -21.08 -1.31
CA THR A 64 24.83 -21.20 -0.23
C THR A 64 23.55 -21.68 -0.89
N PRO A 65 22.99 -22.84 -0.49
CA PRO A 65 21.74 -23.31 -1.07
C PRO A 65 20.72 -22.19 -0.93
N LEU A 66 20.13 -21.77 -2.07
CA LEU A 66 19.12 -20.71 -2.13
C LEU A 66 18.12 -20.97 -1.00
N ALA A 67 18.19 -20.16 0.05
CA ALA A 67 17.34 -20.32 1.21
C ALA A 67 15.90 -20.28 0.68
N ARG A 68 15.14 -21.36 0.93
CA ARG A 68 13.77 -21.48 0.41
C ARG A 68 13.02 -20.17 0.70
N PRO A 69 12.47 -19.49 -0.32
CA PRO A 69 12.00 -18.11 -0.21
C PRO A 69 11.05 -17.87 0.96
N SER A 70 10.25 -18.88 1.32
CA SER A 70 9.31 -18.85 2.43
C SER A 70 9.94 -18.67 3.82
N ARG A 71 11.13 -19.20 4.10
CA ARG A 71 11.79 -19.06 5.42
C ARG A 71 12.44 -17.69 5.61
N MET A 72 13.05 -17.14 4.55
CA MET A 72 13.58 -15.77 4.54
C MET A 72 12.47 -14.73 4.62
N PHE A 73 11.34 -14.97 3.94
CA PHE A 73 10.12 -14.19 4.08
C PHE A 73 9.60 -14.22 5.52
N ALA A 74 9.44 -15.40 6.11
CA ALA A 74 8.97 -15.55 7.49
C ALA A 74 9.89 -14.86 8.50
N MET A 75 11.22 -15.01 8.40
CA MET A 75 12.19 -14.36 9.29
C MET A 75 12.21 -12.83 9.15
N ARG A 76 12.07 -12.30 7.92
CA ARG A 76 12.00 -10.85 7.68
C ARG A 76 10.66 -10.25 8.11
N PHE A 77 9.55 -10.99 7.96
CA PHE A 77 8.25 -10.62 8.51
C PHE A 77 8.22 -10.71 10.04
N LEU A 78 8.97 -11.66 10.62
CA LEU A 78 9.19 -11.73 12.07
C LEU A 78 9.93 -10.48 12.54
N GLY A 79 10.98 -10.05 11.84
CA GLY A 79 11.62 -8.75 12.06
C GLY A 79 10.66 -7.57 11.92
N ALA A 80 9.80 -7.58 10.91
CA ALA A 80 8.76 -6.56 10.69
C ALA A 80 7.67 -6.53 11.79
N ARG A 81 7.38 -7.66 12.46
CA ARG A 81 6.51 -7.68 13.64
C ARG A 81 7.11 -6.96 14.84
N TYR A 82 8.44 -6.85 14.90
CA TYR A 82 9.19 -6.15 15.96
C TYR A 82 9.71 -4.76 15.52
N SER A 83 9.73 -4.45 14.23
CA SER A 83 10.09 -3.13 13.71
C SER A 83 8.85 -2.42 13.19
N SER A 84 8.49 -1.29 13.80
CA SER A 84 7.48 -0.41 13.20
C SER A 84 7.82 -0.09 11.75
N SER A 85 6.82 -0.16 10.87
CA SER A 85 6.95 0.19 9.47
C SER A 85 6.63 1.66 9.25
N THR A 86 6.99 2.16 8.07
CA THR A 86 6.52 3.46 7.59
C THR A 86 5.48 3.21 6.49
N TRP A 87 4.31 3.83 6.63
CA TRP A 87 3.35 3.98 5.54
C TRP A 87 3.65 5.28 4.79
N LEU A 88 3.60 5.25 3.46
CA LEU A 88 3.75 6.44 2.61
C LEU A 88 2.57 6.58 1.67
N GLY A 89 2.00 7.78 1.62
CA GLY A 89 1.20 8.25 0.51
C GLY A 89 2.12 8.98 -0.48
N VAL A 90 2.08 8.59 -1.75
CA VAL A 90 2.91 9.16 -2.80
C VAL A 90 2.03 9.66 -3.94
N LEU A 91 2.21 10.91 -4.35
CA LEU A 91 1.66 11.42 -5.58
C LEU A 91 2.68 11.20 -6.70
N LEU A 92 2.25 10.48 -7.73
CA LEU A 92 2.92 10.36 -9.01
C LEU A 92 2.21 11.29 -9.99
N PRO A 93 2.74 12.51 -10.24
CA PRO A 93 2.12 13.44 -11.16
C PRO A 93 2.22 12.94 -12.60
N GLU A 94 1.35 13.43 -13.49
CA GLU A 94 1.44 13.15 -14.92
C GLU A 94 2.75 13.68 -15.52
N ASN A 95 3.24 14.81 -14.99
CA ASN A 95 4.49 15.44 -15.38
C ASN A 95 5.37 15.69 -14.15
N GLY A 96 6.62 15.23 -14.21
CA GLY A 96 7.62 15.47 -13.16
C GLY A 96 7.81 14.30 -12.18
N PRO A 97 8.59 14.52 -11.10
CA PRO A 97 8.95 13.44 -10.19
C PRO A 97 7.84 13.10 -9.19
N ALA A 98 7.81 11.84 -8.75
CA ALA A 98 6.96 11.41 -7.64
C ALA A 98 7.33 12.14 -6.33
N ARG A 99 6.34 12.48 -5.51
CA ARG A 99 6.51 13.15 -4.22
C ARG A 99 5.74 12.47 -3.10
N ILE A 100 6.31 12.44 -1.90
CA ILE A 100 5.62 11.95 -0.69
C ILE A 100 4.62 13.02 -0.25
N VAL A 101 3.35 12.65 -0.14
CA VAL A 101 2.25 13.53 0.29
C VAL A 101 1.65 13.13 1.63
N ALA A 102 1.97 11.93 2.12
CA ALA A 102 1.63 11.52 3.47
C ALA A 102 2.67 10.53 4.00
N ARG A 103 2.91 10.57 5.31
CA ARG A 103 3.82 9.66 5.99
C ARG A 103 3.31 9.35 7.39
N GLN A 104 3.32 8.06 7.74
CA GLN A 104 3.06 7.60 9.09
C GLN A 104 4.12 6.59 9.48
N ASP A 105 5.04 7.00 10.34
CA ASP A 105 5.99 6.10 10.98
C ASP A 105 5.29 5.34 12.13
N GLY A 106 5.90 4.26 12.61
CA GLY A 106 5.35 3.55 13.77
C GLY A 106 4.26 2.53 13.43
N VAL A 107 3.84 2.39 12.17
CA VAL A 107 2.68 1.56 11.82
C VAL A 107 3.00 0.08 11.95
N LYS A 108 2.17 -0.65 12.71
CA LYS A 108 2.25 -2.11 12.85
C LYS A 108 1.41 -2.84 11.79
N ILE A 109 0.37 -2.15 11.32
CA ILE A 109 -0.56 -2.62 10.30
C ILE A 109 -0.56 -1.56 9.21
N PRO A 110 -0.23 -1.91 7.95
CA PRO A 110 -0.29 -0.99 6.83
C PRO A 110 -1.65 -0.32 6.67
N ASN A 111 -1.68 0.93 6.24
CA ASN A 111 -2.91 1.60 5.78
C ASN A 111 -3.18 1.17 4.33
N HIS A 112 -4.42 0.79 4.00
CA HIS A 112 -4.70 0.11 2.72
C HIS A 112 -5.30 0.98 1.63
N ASN A 113 -5.94 2.09 1.99
CA ASN A 113 -6.59 2.99 1.03
C ASN A 113 -6.02 4.39 1.18
N LEU A 114 -5.93 5.12 0.06
CA LEU A 114 -5.56 6.52 0.03
C LEU A 114 -6.24 7.15 -1.17
N ASN A 115 -7.19 8.05 -0.92
CA ASN A 115 -7.95 8.76 -1.93
C ASN A 115 -7.67 10.26 -1.84
N TRP A 116 -7.89 10.93 -2.96
CA TRP A 116 -8.01 12.38 -3.02
C TRP A 116 -9.50 12.74 -2.91
N ASP A 117 -9.83 13.69 -2.05
CA ASP A 117 -11.19 14.22 -1.87
C ASP A 117 -11.13 15.74 -1.75
N GLU A 118 -11.70 16.43 -2.73
CA GLU A 118 -11.66 17.90 -2.87
C GLU A 118 -10.23 18.47 -2.83
N ASP A 119 -9.76 18.88 -1.66
CA ASP A 119 -8.46 19.49 -1.39
C ASP A 119 -7.60 18.68 -0.38
N ALA A 120 -8.05 17.48 -0.01
CA ALA A 120 -7.48 16.70 1.06
C ALA A 120 -7.20 15.25 0.67
N LEU A 121 -6.32 14.64 1.47
CA LEU A 121 -6.07 13.22 1.47
C LEU A 121 -7.03 12.54 2.44
N VAL A 122 -7.65 11.45 1.99
CA VAL A 122 -8.53 10.62 2.82
C VAL A 122 -8.01 9.19 2.81
N PHE A 123 -7.77 8.61 3.98
CA PHE A 123 -7.22 7.26 4.09
C PHE A 123 -7.73 6.53 5.33
N ASN A 124 -7.75 5.20 5.22
CA ASN A 124 -8.02 4.32 6.35
C ASN A 124 -6.75 4.15 7.17
N ASP A 125 -6.70 4.73 8.38
CA ASP A 125 -5.74 4.36 9.40
C ASP A 125 -6.16 3.02 10.00
N THR A 126 -5.76 1.94 9.32
CA THR A 126 -6.10 0.56 9.71
C THR A 126 -5.52 0.23 11.08
N HIS A 127 -4.36 0.80 11.43
CA HIS A 127 -3.72 0.61 12.73
C HIS A 127 -4.58 1.18 13.86
N SER A 128 -5.11 2.39 13.69
CA SER A 128 -5.92 3.10 14.69
C SER A 128 -7.43 2.85 14.55
N SER A 129 -7.86 2.06 13.57
CA SER A 129 -9.27 1.79 13.22
C SER A 129 -10.07 3.07 12.97
N GLN A 130 -9.54 3.95 12.12
CA GLN A 130 -10.12 5.26 11.84
C GLN A 130 -10.09 5.59 10.34
N LEU A 131 -11.08 6.34 9.90
CA LEU A 131 -10.99 7.12 8.66
C LEU A 131 -10.36 8.47 8.99
N VAL A 132 -9.36 8.88 8.22
CA VAL A 132 -8.63 10.13 8.42
C VAL A 132 -8.74 10.99 7.17
N ARG A 133 -9.03 12.28 7.35
CA ARG A 133 -8.86 13.33 6.34
C ARG A 133 -7.81 14.32 6.82
N GLN A 134 -6.88 14.70 5.94
CA GLN A 134 -5.89 15.74 6.23
C GLN A 134 -5.45 16.43 4.93
N ALA A 135 -4.99 17.67 5.03
CA ALA A 135 -4.32 18.32 3.92
C ALA A 135 -2.99 17.63 3.57
N VAL A 136 -2.45 17.91 2.39
CA VAL A 136 -1.17 17.34 1.90
C VAL A 136 0.01 17.71 2.80
N ASP A 137 -0.03 18.89 3.43
CA ASP A 137 0.97 19.32 4.42
C ASP A 137 0.77 18.68 5.81
N GLY A 138 -0.27 17.84 5.97
CA GLY A 138 -0.64 17.19 7.21
C GLY A 138 -1.53 18.02 8.13
N SER A 139 -1.84 19.28 7.78
CA SER A 139 -2.73 20.14 8.54
C SER A 139 -4.20 19.73 8.42
N GLY A 140 -5.07 20.33 9.25
CA GLY A 140 -6.52 20.13 9.15
C GLY A 140 -6.99 18.69 9.40
N ARG A 141 -6.22 17.90 10.17
CA ARG A 141 -6.51 16.49 10.42
C ARG A 141 -7.86 16.32 11.13
N ARG A 142 -8.76 15.57 10.50
CA ARG A 142 -10.03 15.08 11.07
C ARG A 142 -10.03 13.56 11.03
N GLN A 143 -10.62 12.94 12.04
CA GLN A 143 -10.67 11.50 12.12
C GLN A 143 -11.94 11.03 12.78
N VAL A 144 -12.49 9.92 12.27
CA VAL A 144 -13.66 9.26 12.85
C VAL A 144 -13.35 7.78 12.99
N ARG A 145 -13.72 7.23 14.15
CA ARG A 145 -13.52 5.82 14.47
C ARG A 145 -14.46 4.94 13.64
N VAL A 146 -13.91 3.86 13.09
CA VAL A 146 -14.67 2.78 12.50
C VAL A 146 -14.94 1.72 13.58
N PRO A 147 -16.20 1.33 13.85
CA PRO A 147 -16.54 0.32 14.85
C PRO A 147 -15.96 -1.08 14.54
N GLY A 148 -15.60 -1.84 15.58
CA GLY A 148 -15.11 -3.22 15.50
C GLY A 148 -14.02 -3.56 16.53
N LYS A 149 -13.62 -4.84 16.62
CA LYS A 149 -12.65 -5.33 17.63
C LYS A 149 -11.59 -6.31 17.08
N PRO A 150 -10.47 -5.81 16.51
CA PRO A 150 -10.28 -4.46 15.97
C PRO A 150 -11.07 -4.31 14.67
N ALA A 151 -11.47 -3.09 14.31
CA ALA A 151 -12.25 -2.87 13.09
C ALA A 151 -11.47 -3.23 11.83
N PHE A 152 -10.16 -2.93 11.82
CA PHE A 152 -9.29 -3.15 10.66
C PHE A 152 -9.85 -2.45 9.41
N ALA A 153 -10.00 -1.12 9.51
CA ALA A 153 -10.62 -0.29 8.48
C ALA A 153 -9.99 -0.50 7.10
N ARG A 154 -10.81 -0.89 6.12
CA ARG A 154 -10.43 -1.22 4.73
C ARG A 154 -11.59 -1.02 3.78
N GLY A 155 -11.27 -0.81 2.50
CA GLY A 155 -12.26 -0.36 1.54
C GLY A 155 -12.65 1.08 1.83
N LEU A 156 -12.72 1.88 0.78
CA LEU A 156 -13.01 3.30 0.91
C LEU A 156 -13.66 3.79 -0.37
N ALA A 157 -14.90 4.24 -0.26
CA ALA A 157 -15.60 4.88 -1.37
C ALA A 157 -16.25 6.20 -0.91
N PRO A 158 -16.12 7.29 -1.67
CA PRO A 158 -16.81 8.53 -1.35
C PRO A 158 -18.31 8.41 -1.63
N LEU A 159 -19.12 9.07 -0.81
CA LEU A 159 -20.56 9.27 -1.03
C LEU A 159 -20.90 10.72 -1.44
N GLY A 160 -19.90 11.60 -1.49
CA GLY A 160 -20.04 13.03 -1.73
C GLY A 160 -19.97 13.85 -0.45
N GLY A 161 -19.43 15.07 -0.57
CA GLY A 161 -19.08 15.90 0.60
C GLY A 161 -18.11 15.16 1.53
N GLN A 162 -18.30 15.30 2.84
CA GLN A 162 -17.44 14.65 3.85
C GLN A 162 -17.96 13.26 4.30
N ARG A 163 -18.70 12.55 3.44
CA ARG A 163 -19.29 11.23 3.73
C ARG A 163 -18.64 10.14 2.90
N PHE A 164 -18.36 9.00 3.55
CA PHE A 164 -17.64 7.87 2.96
C PHE A 164 -18.26 6.54 3.40
N ILE A 165 -18.19 5.53 2.55
CA ILE A 165 -18.34 4.13 2.98
C ILE A 165 -16.96 3.58 3.32
N VAL A 166 -16.85 2.98 4.50
CA VAL A 166 -15.65 2.29 4.99
C VAL A 166 -16.02 0.88 5.43
N GLY A 167 -15.23 -0.10 5.02
CA GLY A 167 -15.40 -1.47 5.45
C GLY A 167 -14.60 -1.84 6.70
N SER A 168 -15.04 -2.88 7.40
CA SER A 168 -14.37 -3.48 8.56
C SER A 168 -14.17 -5.00 8.40
N GLN A 169 -13.43 -5.62 9.31
CA GLN A 169 -13.18 -7.08 9.38
C GLN A 169 -13.90 -7.78 10.54
N CYS A 170 -14.05 -7.13 11.70
CA CYS A 170 -14.55 -7.79 12.91
C CYS A 170 -15.67 -6.96 13.58
N PRO A 171 -16.94 -7.14 13.16
CA PRO A 171 -17.39 -8.01 12.05
C PRO A 171 -17.07 -7.41 10.67
N ALA A 172 -17.16 -8.24 9.63
CA ALA A 172 -17.09 -7.73 8.27
C ALA A 172 -18.36 -6.94 8.00
N ALA A 173 -18.23 -5.63 7.82
CA ALA A 173 -19.37 -4.73 7.73
C ALA A 173 -19.02 -3.51 6.89
N LEU A 174 -20.05 -2.81 6.42
CA LEU A 174 -19.94 -1.49 5.80
C LEU A 174 -20.48 -0.43 6.76
N HIS A 175 -19.70 0.61 6.96
CA HIS A 175 -20.07 1.77 7.76
C HIS A 175 -20.11 3.00 6.88
N GLU A 176 -21.13 3.81 7.06
CA GLU A 176 -21.07 5.20 6.64
C GLU A 176 -20.26 5.98 7.67
N VAL A 177 -19.36 6.84 7.19
CA VAL A 177 -18.52 7.69 8.01
C VAL A 177 -18.70 9.13 7.54
N ASP A 178 -19.19 9.99 8.42
CA ASP A 178 -19.32 11.43 8.21
C ASP A 178 -18.23 12.16 8.99
N LEU A 179 -17.23 12.65 8.27
CA LEU A 179 -16.09 13.38 8.83
C LEU A 179 -16.45 14.81 9.27
N HIS A 180 -17.55 15.37 8.77
CA HIS A 180 -18.04 16.68 9.21
C HIS A 180 -18.77 16.56 10.56
N ALA A 181 -19.71 15.61 10.65
CA ALA A 181 -20.46 15.35 11.88
C ALA A 181 -19.65 14.56 12.93
N GLY A 182 -18.50 13.99 12.54
CA GLY A 182 -17.63 13.25 13.44
C GLY A 182 -18.18 11.90 13.88
N ARG A 183 -19.01 11.25 13.06
CA ARG A 183 -19.75 10.03 13.41
C ARG A 183 -19.63 8.92 12.38
N SER A 184 -19.86 7.69 12.83
CA SER A 184 -19.93 6.51 11.98
C SER A 184 -21.22 5.74 12.29
N GLU A 185 -21.88 5.26 11.25
CA GLU A 185 -23.14 4.52 11.30
C GLU A 185 -23.01 3.21 10.52
N LEU A 186 -23.53 2.12 11.08
CA LEU A 186 -23.55 0.82 10.41
C LEU A 186 -24.56 0.86 9.27
N LEU A 187 -24.12 0.53 8.04
CA LEU A 187 -25.01 0.36 6.90
C LEU A 187 -25.51 -1.08 6.81
N CYS A 188 -24.59 -2.04 6.83
CA CYS A 188 -24.91 -3.46 6.84
C CYS A 188 -23.76 -4.30 7.37
N GLU A 189 -24.11 -5.44 7.96
CA GLU A 189 -23.17 -6.53 8.21
C GLU A 189 -23.06 -7.38 6.93
N LEU A 190 -21.83 -7.76 6.59
CA LEU A 190 -21.53 -8.60 5.43
C LEU A 190 -21.30 -10.05 5.85
N SER A 191 -20.62 -10.26 6.98
CA SER A 191 -20.25 -11.58 7.49
C SER A 191 -19.87 -11.52 8.97
N ASP A 192 -20.19 -12.58 9.70
CA ASP A 192 -19.76 -12.80 11.08
C ASP A 192 -18.41 -13.54 11.17
N ASN A 193 -17.86 -13.96 10.02
CA ASN A 193 -16.57 -14.65 9.94
C ASN A 193 -15.42 -13.69 10.29
N LEU A 194 -14.75 -13.95 11.41
CA LEU A 194 -13.63 -13.15 11.92
C LEU A 194 -12.41 -13.09 10.98
N HIS A 195 -12.36 -13.98 9.99
CA HIS A 195 -11.29 -14.05 8.99
C HIS A 195 -11.62 -13.33 7.67
N GLU A 196 -12.85 -12.83 7.51
CA GLU A 196 -13.26 -12.08 6.33
C GLU A 196 -13.14 -10.58 6.56
N CYS A 197 -12.65 -9.86 5.56
CA CYS A 197 -12.57 -8.41 5.60
C CYS A 197 -13.01 -7.80 4.28
N VAL A 198 -13.56 -6.60 4.35
CA VAL A 198 -13.72 -5.78 3.15
C VAL A 198 -12.33 -5.46 2.61
N TYR A 199 -12.05 -5.84 1.37
CA TYR A 199 -10.77 -5.52 0.74
C TYR A 199 -10.81 -4.13 0.08
N ALA A 200 -11.81 -3.91 -0.77
CA ALA A 200 -12.02 -2.67 -1.52
C ALA A 200 -13.51 -2.39 -1.69
N ILE A 201 -13.85 -1.12 -1.91
CA ILE A 201 -15.21 -0.67 -2.23
C ILE A 201 -15.07 0.25 -3.44
N HIS A 202 -15.79 -0.07 -4.51
CA HIS A 202 -15.77 0.71 -5.74
C HIS A 202 -17.19 0.98 -6.19
N ALA A 203 -17.49 2.25 -6.50
CA ALA A 203 -18.64 2.56 -7.32
C ALA A 203 -18.36 2.03 -8.73
N VAL A 204 -19.24 1.18 -9.23
CA VAL A 204 -19.20 0.67 -10.59
C VAL A 204 -20.31 1.34 -11.40
N PRO A 205 -20.07 1.68 -12.68
CA PRO A 205 -21.14 2.15 -13.54
C PRO A 205 -22.17 1.04 -13.77
N ASP A 206 -23.40 1.41 -14.13
CA ASP A 206 -24.45 0.45 -14.49
C ASP A 206 -24.05 -0.42 -15.68
N THR A 207 -23.22 0.13 -16.57
CA THR A 207 -22.68 -0.55 -17.74
C THR A 207 -21.21 -0.20 -17.93
N PHE A 208 -20.39 -1.19 -18.26
CA PHE A 208 -19.03 -0.98 -18.74
C PHE A 208 -19.03 -0.81 -20.26
N GLY A 209 -18.20 0.09 -20.77
CA GLY A 209 -17.90 0.12 -22.20
C GLY A 209 -17.10 -1.11 -22.64
N GLU A 210 -16.83 -1.25 -23.94
CA GLU A 210 -15.95 -2.30 -24.41
C GLU A 210 -14.55 -2.15 -23.81
N PRO A 211 -13.97 -3.22 -23.24
CA PRO A 211 -12.63 -3.15 -22.68
C PRO A 211 -11.62 -2.84 -23.80
N PRO A 212 -10.62 -1.99 -23.55
CA PRO A 212 -9.60 -1.66 -24.54
C PRO A 212 -8.93 -2.93 -25.08
N GLU A 213 -8.75 -3.04 -26.40
CA GLU A 213 -8.13 -4.20 -27.05
C GLU A 213 -6.74 -4.52 -26.47
N GLN A 214 -6.05 -3.51 -25.96
CA GLN A 214 -4.72 -3.61 -25.34
C GLN A 214 -4.70 -4.51 -24.10
N LEU A 215 -5.84 -4.73 -23.42
CA LEU A 215 -5.92 -5.68 -22.30
C LEU A 215 -5.78 -7.14 -22.77
N TRP A 216 -6.16 -7.41 -24.02
CA TRP A 216 -6.16 -8.73 -24.64
C TRP A 216 -4.95 -8.95 -25.54
N SER A 217 -4.33 -7.86 -26.03
CA SER A 217 -3.11 -7.96 -26.81
C SER A 217 -1.95 -8.42 -25.91
N SER A 218 -1.33 -9.56 -26.23
CA SER A 218 -0.05 -9.98 -25.65
C SER A 218 1.10 -9.03 -26.00
N ALA A 219 0.91 -8.20 -27.02
CA ALA A 219 1.82 -7.14 -27.41
C ALA A 219 1.59 -5.90 -26.55
N ALA A 220 1.96 -5.95 -25.27
CA ALA A 220 2.29 -4.72 -24.57
C ALA A 220 3.41 -4.05 -25.41
N PRO A 221 3.24 -2.82 -25.93
CA PRO A 221 4.37 -2.14 -26.53
C PRO A 221 5.47 -2.14 -25.47
N PRO A 222 6.74 -2.45 -25.82
CA PRO A 222 7.81 -2.43 -24.85
C PRO A 222 7.80 -1.05 -24.23
N LEU A 223 7.41 -0.99 -22.95
CA LEU A 223 7.65 0.17 -22.13
C LEU A 223 9.17 0.28 -22.11
N ALA A 224 9.71 1.10 -23.00
CA ALA A 224 11.06 1.61 -22.90
C ALA A 224 11.09 2.49 -21.66
N VAL A 225 11.00 1.87 -20.49
CA VAL A 225 11.41 2.48 -19.24
C VAL A 225 12.91 2.55 -19.38
N ALA A 226 13.40 3.66 -19.95
CA ALA A 226 14.73 4.11 -19.62
C ALA A 226 14.72 4.24 -18.10
N VAL A 227 15.30 3.24 -17.42
CA VAL A 227 15.70 3.39 -16.04
C VAL A 227 16.81 4.41 -16.11
N ASP A 228 16.43 5.68 -16.14
CA ASP A 228 17.37 6.76 -15.96
C ASP A 228 18.11 6.39 -14.68
N ALA A 229 19.43 6.32 -14.75
CA ALA A 229 20.26 6.00 -13.61
C ALA A 229 20.15 7.19 -12.66
N GLY A 230 19.02 7.24 -11.94
CA GLY A 230 18.66 8.32 -11.05
C GLY A 230 19.82 8.61 -10.13
N PRO A 231 19.95 9.86 -9.66
CA PRO A 231 21.13 10.32 -8.96
C PRO A 231 21.49 9.30 -7.87
N ARG A 232 22.70 8.72 -7.99
CA ARG A 232 23.25 7.83 -6.97
C ARG A 232 23.05 8.52 -5.65
N ALA A 233 22.30 7.89 -4.74
CA ALA A 233 22.07 8.41 -3.42
C ALA A 233 23.43 8.70 -2.78
N VAL A 234 23.80 9.99 -2.74
CA VAL A 234 24.96 10.44 -1.99
C VAL A 234 24.54 10.39 -0.54
N ALA A 235 25.13 9.48 0.22
CA ALA A 235 25.01 9.48 1.66
C ALA A 235 25.63 10.79 2.18
N MET A 236 24.78 11.79 2.45
CA MET A 236 25.17 12.94 3.25
C MET A 236 25.25 12.44 4.70
N GLY A 237 26.48 12.17 5.14
CA GLY A 237 26.77 11.90 6.54
C GLY A 237 26.67 13.17 7.36
N ASN A 238 26.12 13.03 8.56
CA ASN A 238 26.57 13.69 9.78
C ASN A 238 26.60 12.62 10.87
#